data_AF-A0A9D4EYL1-F1
#
_entry.id   AF-A0A9D4EYL1-F1
#
_cell.length_a   1.000
_cell.length_b   1.000
_cell.length_c   1.000
_cell.angle_alpha   90.00
_cell.angle_beta   90.00
_cell.angle_gamma   90.00
#
_symmetry.space_group_name_H-M   'P 1'
#
loop_
_entity.id
_entity.type
_entity.pdbx_description
1 polymer ?
#
loop_
_entity_poly.entity_id
_entity_poly.type
_entity_poly.pdbx_seq_one_letter_code
_entity_poly.pdbx_strand_id
1 'polypeptide(L)'
;MSRLHWSSSCTADSYAEEATAFAHLAFLIFDDFQTSHKIVAWLTKHRDAVGKWRSLQATVVAMQALGTYSARAYNQDVDFTVKIGKEGWKNIAYVNRENARLQRLIPNLLVKTGDSKFNVTVSGRGSVVLKIEMFYNRKARDDEI
;
A
#
# COMPACT_ATOMS: atom_id res chain seq x y z
N MET A 1 8.29 14.92 -11.00
CA MET A 1 7.94 13.69 -10.27
C MET A 1 9.02 12.65 -10.54
N SER A 2 9.95 12.44 -9.62
CA SER A 2 11.09 11.53 -9.79
C SER A 2 10.71 10.08 -9.42
N ARG A 3 11.03 9.13 -10.32
CA ARG A 3 10.86 7.69 -10.11
C ARG A 3 11.93 7.19 -9.13
N LEU A 4 11.52 6.59 -8.01
CA LEU A 4 12.40 5.97 -7.00
C LEU A 4 12.08 4.48 -6.89
N HIS A 5 12.23 3.75 -7.99
CA HIS A 5 12.26 2.29 -8.00
C HIS A 5 13.34 1.87 -8.99
N TRP A 6 14.07 0.81 -8.66
CA TRP A 6 15.06 0.23 -9.57
C TRP A 6 14.38 -0.84 -10.43
N SER A 7 14.35 -0.64 -11.75
CA SER A 7 13.87 -1.64 -12.71
C SER A 7 14.97 -2.02 -13.70
N SER A 8 15.22 -3.31 -13.87
CA SER A 8 15.99 -3.87 -15.00
C SER A 8 15.03 -4.30 -16.11
N SER A 9 15.38 -4.02 -17.37
CA SER A 9 14.52 -4.13 -18.55
C SER A 9 14.29 -5.56 -19.08
N CYS A 10 14.28 -6.57 -18.22
CA CYS A 10 14.01 -7.95 -18.62
C CYS A 10 13.26 -8.67 -17.50
N THR A 11 11.98 -8.98 -17.73
CA THR A 11 11.14 -9.97 -17.01
C THR A 11 11.62 -10.39 -15.61
N ALA A 12 11.53 -9.52 -14.61
CA ALA A 12 11.67 -9.93 -13.21
C ALA A 12 11.22 -8.82 -12.24
N ASP A 13 9.91 -8.65 -12.11
CA ASP A 13 9.35 -7.78 -11.07
C ASP A 13 9.79 -8.20 -9.65
N SER A 14 10.13 -9.48 -9.42
CA SER A 14 10.63 -9.98 -8.14
C SER A 14 12.02 -9.45 -7.76
N TYR A 15 12.97 -9.38 -8.71
CA TYR A 15 14.30 -8.82 -8.43
C TYR A 15 14.23 -7.30 -8.17
N ALA A 16 13.31 -6.61 -8.85
CA ALA A 16 13.05 -5.19 -8.58
C ALA A 16 12.48 -4.96 -7.17
N GLU A 17 11.55 -5.82 -6.72
CA GLU A 17 11.01 -5.77 -5.35
C GLU A 17 12.09 -5.99 -4.29
N GLU A 18 12.94 -7.00 -4.46
CA GLU A 18 14.05 -7.31 -3.57
C GLU A 18 15.10 -6.19 -3.53
N ALA A 19 15.56 -5.73 -4.70
CA ALA A 19 16.53 -4.64 -4.79
C ALA A 19 15.99 -3.34 -4.17
N THR A 20 14.71 -3.05 -4.37
CA THR A 20 14.05 -1.87 -3.76
C THR A 20 13.96 -2.01 -2.24
N ALA A 21 13.73 -3.22 -1.72
CA ALA A 21 13.74 -3.46 -0.27
C ALA A 21 15.15 -3.32 0.34
N PHE A 22 16.20 -3.76 -0.34
CA PHE A 22 17.58 -3.50 0.10
C PHE A 22 17.94 -2.01 0.05
N ALA A 23 17.56 -1.31 -1.02
CA ALA A 23 17.75 0.14 -1.10
C ALA A 23 17.06 0.86 0.06
N HIS A 24 15.84 0.43 0.43
CA HIS A 24 15.12 0.96 1.58
C HIS A 24 15.90 0.81 2.89
N LEU A 25 16.48 -0.36 3.16
CA LEU A 25 17.35 -0.57 4.33
C LEU A 25 18.57 0.35 4.31
N ALA A 26 19.19 0.58 3.15
CA ALA A 26 20.30 1.51 3.02
C ALA A 26 19.87 2.95 3.36
N PHE A 27 18.76 3.43 2.82
CA PHE A 27 18.24 4.78 3.14
C PHE A 27 17.90 4.94 4.63
N LEU A 28 17.39 3.89 5.27
CA LEU A 28 17.18 3.88 6.72
C LEU A 28 18.49 3.99 7.50
N ILE A 29 19.58 3.35 7.05
CA ILE A 29 20.90 3.48 7.70
C ILE A 29 21.43 4.92 7.63
N PHE A 30 21.15 5.63 6.53
CA PHE A 30 21.53 7.03 6.35
C PHE A 30 20.50 8.04 6.86
N ASP A 31 19.47 7.58 7.59
CA ASP A 31 18.37 8.40 8.14
C ASP A 31 17.65 9.28 7.10
N ASP A 32 17.63 8.87 5.83
CA ASP A 32 16.85 9.53 4.77
C ASP A 32 15.38 9.06 4.79
N PHE A 33 14.64 9.56 5.77
CA PHE A 33 13.22 9.24 5.95
C PHE A 33 12.33 9.79 4.82
N GLN A 34 12.71 10.87 4.14
CA GLN A 34 11.93 11.42 3.03
C GLN A 34 11.92 10.49 1.83
N THR A 35 13.08 9.95 1.45
CA THR A 35 13.19 8.97 0.37
C THR A 35 12.61 7.63 0.81
N SER A 36 12.92 7.20 2.03
CA SER A 36 12.40 5.95 2.60
C SER A 36 10.86 5.90 2.61
N HIS A 37 10.17 6.99 2.97
CA HIS A 37 8.70 7.03 2.94
C HIS A 37 8.11 6.72 1.54
N LYS A 38 8.75 7.20 0.48
CA LYS A 38 8.30 6.94 -0.91
C LYS A 38 8.48 5.46 -1.27
N ILE A 39 9.56 4.84 -0.80
CA ILE A 39 9.83 3.42 -1.02
C ILE A 39 8.84 2.56 -0.22
N VAL A 40 8.51 2.94 1.01
CA VAL A 40 7.47 2.29 1.81
C VAL A 40 6.13 2.30 1.08
N ALA A 41 5.72 3.44 0.51
CA ALA A 41 4.50 3.54 -0.26
C ALA A 41 4.53 2.60 -1.49
N TRP A 42 5.65 2.50 -2.19
CA TRP A 42 5.82 1.61 -3.33
C TRP A 42 5.77 0.12 -2.92
N LEU A 43 6.53 -0.28 -1.90
CA LEU A 43 6.55 -1.66 -1.40
C LEU A 43 5.17 -2.08 -0.89
N THR A 44 4.48 -1.21 -0.15
CA THR A 44 3.11 -1.46 0.34
C THR A 44 2.12 -1.69 -0.80
N LYS A 45 2.30 -1.02 -1.94
CA LYS A 45 1.47 -1.20 -3.14
C LYS A 45 1.75 -2.52 -3.88
N HIS A 46 2.96 -3.05 -3.80
CA HIS A 46 3.36 -4.31 -4.45
C HIS A 46 3.07 -5.55 -3.60
N ARG A 47 2.66 -5.35 -2.35
CA ARG A 47 2.20 -6.41 -1.46
C ARG A 47 0.87 -6.97 -1.96
N ASP A 48 0.78 -8.29 -2.13
CA ASP A 48 -0.44 -8.97 -2.57
C ASP A 48 -1.53 -9.02 -1.46
N ALA A 49 -2.68 -9.61 -1.80
CA ALA A 49 -3.81 -9.73 -0.87
C ALA A 49 -3.47 -10.54 0.40
N VAL A 50 -2.58 -11.53 0.28
CA VAL A 50 -2.15 -12.46 1.34
C VAL A 50 -0.94 -11.92 2.12
N GLY A 51 -0.37 -10.82 1.66
CA GLY A 51 0.73 -10.12 2.31
C GLY A 51 2.11 -10.49 1.80
N LYS A 52 2.22 -11.13 0.64
CA LYS A 52 3.47 -11.58 0.02
C LYS A 52 3.92 -10.64 -1.10
N TRP A 53 5.21 -10.70 -1.38
CA TRP A 53 5.82 -10.19 -2.61
C TRP A 53 6.10 -11.37 -3.54
N ARG A 54 6.52 -11.11 -4.77
CA ARG A 54 6.56 -12.13 -5.83
C ARG A 54 7.52 -13.30 -5.56
N SER A 55 8.54 -13.10 -4.73
CA SER A 55 9.45 -14.17 -4.31
C SER A 55 9.55 -14.24 -2.78
N LEU A 56 10.04 -15.38 -2.28
CA LEU A 56 10.33 -15.55 -0.84
C LEU A 56 11.40 -14.57 -0.35
N GLN A 57 12.47 -14.38 -1.13
CA GLN A 57 13.54 -13.43 -0.79
C GLN A 57 13.01 -11.99 -0.74
N ALA A 58 12.27 -11.57 -1.78
CA ALA A 58 11.62 -10.26 -1.80
C ALA A 58 10.69 -10.09 -0.60
N THR A 59 9.94 -11.13 -0.23
CA THR A 59 9.04 -11.10 0.93
C THR A 59 9.81 -10.90 2.23
N VAL A 60 10.87 -11.67 2.48
CA VAL A 60 11.67 -11.57 3.71
C VAL A 60 12.31 -10.19 3.83
N VAL A 61 12.99 -9.71 2.78
CA VAL A 61 13.70 -8.43 2.80
C VAL A 61 12.71 -7.25 2.86
N ALA A 62 11.59 -7.30 2.13
CA ALA A 62 10.56 -6.26 2.20
C ALA A 62 9.94 -6.17 3.59
N MET A 63 9.61 -7.31 4.22
CA MET A 63 9.09 -7.32 5.59
C MET A 63 10.09 -6.77 6.59
N GLN A 64 11.38 -7.15 6.48
CA GLN A 64 12.44 -6.61 7.33
C GLN A 64 12.56 -5.09 7.16
N ALA A 65 12.56 -4.61 5.91
CA ALA A 65 12.70 -3.18 5.60
C ALA A 65 11.51 -2.36 6.11
N LEU A 66 10.28 -2.84 5.90
CA LEU A 66 9.06 -2.21 6.39
C LEU A 66 8.97 -2.23 7.93
N GLY A 67 9.38 -3.33 8.56
CA GLY A 67 9.43 -3.44 10.03
C GLY A 67 10.44 -2.47 10.64
N THR A 68 11.64 -2.38 10.07
CA THR A 68 12.69 -1.45 10.51
C THR A 68 12.23 0.01 10.36
N TYR A 69 11.61 0.35 9.23
CA TYR A 69 11.01 1.68 9.06
C TYR A 69 9.93 1.96 10.08
N SER A 70 9.01 1.01 10.29
CA SER A 70 7.90 1.17 11.23
C SER A 70 8.39 1.43 12.65
N ALA A 71 9.46 0.76 13.08
CA ALA A 71 10.05 0.98 14.40
C ALA A 71 10.67 2.38 14.54
N ARG A 72 11.29 2.91 13.49
CA ARG A 72 11.95 4.24 13.51
C ARG A 72 11.01 5.41 13.24
N ALA A 73 10.03 5.23 12.35
CA ALA A 73 9.07 6.25 11.93
C ALA A 73 7.80 6.28 12.79
N TYR A 74 7.73 5.43 13.83
CA TYR A 74 6.57 5.35 14.71
C TYR A 74 6.29 6.70 15.38
N ASN A 75 5.08 7.23 15.15
CA ASN A 75 4.58 8.42 15.82
C ASN A 75 3.19 8.14 16.38
N GLN A 76 2.94 8.60 17.61
CA GLN A 76 1.66 8.48 18.30
C GLN A 76 0.70 9.64 17.98
N ASP A 77 1.19 10.70 17.34
CA ASP A 77 0.40 11.84 16.87
C ASP A 77 -0.36 11.47 15.60
N VAL A 78 -1.49 10.80 15.79
CA VAL A 78 -2.41 10.40 14.74
C VAL A 78 -3.78 10.98 15.04
N ASP A 79 -4.23 11.87 14.15
CA ASP A 79 -5.56 12.47 14.17
C ASP A 79 -5.93 12.91 12.75
N PHE A 80 -6.70 12.07 12.05
CA PHE A 80 -7.13 12.36 10.68
C PHE A 80 -8.51 11.80 10.37
N THR A 81 -9.16 12.44 9.40
CA THR A 81 -10.44 12.02 8.83
C THR A 81 -10.23 11.55 7.39
N VAL A 82 -10.72 10.35 7.08
CA VAL A 82 -10.78 9.80 5.73
C VAL A 82 -12.23 9.84 5.26
N LYS A 83 -12.48 10.51 4.15
CA LYS A 83 -13.77 10.55 3.47
C LYS A 83 -13.66 9.77 2.17
N ILE A 84 -14.52 8.79 1.98
CA ILE A 84 -14.60 8.00 0.74
C ILE A 84 -16.01 8.14 0.21
N GLY A 85 -16.16 8.50 -1.06
CA GLY A 85 -17.48 8.74 -1.63
C GLY A 85 -17.59 8.44 -3.12
N LYS A 86 -18.82 8.15 -3.52
CA LYS A 86 -19.34 8.05 -4.89
C LYS A 86 -20.73 8.68 -4.91
N GLU A 87 -21.26 8.99 -6.09
CA GLU A 87 -22.65 9.42 -6.24
C GLU A 87 -23.61 8.48 -5.47
N GLY A 88 -24.39 9.05 -4.54
CA GLY A 88 -25.33 8.32 -3.70
C GLY A 88 -24.75 7.53 -2.52
N TRP A 89 -23.42 7.49 -2.34
CA TRP A 89 -22.79 6.75 -1.23
C TRP A 89 -21.58 7.49 -0.64
N LYS A 90 -21.51 7.56 0.70
CA LYS A 90 -20.37 8.16 1.41
C LYS A 90 -20.05 7.39 2.67
N ASN A 91 -18.78 7.31 3.01
CA ASN A 91 -18.27 6.81 4.27
C ASN A 91 -17.24 7.77 4.84
N ILE A 92 -17.29 7.98 6.15
CA ILE A 92 -16.35 8.83 6.87
C ILE A 92 -15.74 8.00 7.99
N ALA A 93 -14.43 7.88 7.99
CA ALA A 93 -13.67 7.23 9.04
C ALA A 93 -12.81 8.25 9.79
N TYR A 94 -13.00 8.31 11.10
CA TYR A 94 -12.16 9.09 12.00
C TYR A 94 -11.11 8.18 12.61
N VAL A 95 -9.84 8.57 12.48
CA VAL A 95 -8.71 7.83 13.04
C VAL A 95 -7.99 8.71 14.05
N ASN A 96 -7.86 8.21 15.27
CA ASN A 96 -7.17 8.85 16.38
C ASN A 96 -6.23 7.85 17.06
N ARG A 97 -5.45 8.30 18.05
CA ARG A 97 -4.52 7.44 18.81
C ARG A 97 -5.16 6.19 19.41
N GLU A 98 -6.41 6.27 19.86
CA GLU A 98 -7.12 5.16 20.51
C GLU A 98 -7.51 4.07 19.52
N ASN A 99 -7.84 4.45 18.28
CA ASN A 99 -8.36 3.53 17.26
C ASN A 99 -7.40 3.31 16.07
N ALA A 100 -6.20 3.91 16.08
CA ALA A 100 -5.21 3.82 15.00
C ALA A 100 -4.74 2.38 14.70
N ARG A 101 -4.91 1.45 15.66
CA ARG A 101 -4.57 0.03 15.49
C ARG A 101 -5.72 -0.81 14.92
N LEU A 102 -6.92 -0.25 14.79
CA LEU A 102 -8.08 -0.97 14.31
C LEU A 102 -8.14 -0.95 12.78
N GLN A 103 -8.18 -2.13 12.17
CA GLN A 103 -8.51 -2.23 10.75
C GLN A 103 -9.98 -1.93 10.55
N ARG A 104 -10.29 -0.92 9.74
CA ARG A 104 -11.66 -0.60 9.32
C ARG A 104 -11.95 -1.21 7.96
N LEU A 105 -12.88 -2.16 7.94
CA LEU A 105 -13.44 -2.71 6.71
C LEU A 105 -14.67 -1.89 6.34
N ILE A 106 -14.71 -1.41 5.10
CA ILE A 106 -15.88 -0.73 4.54
C ILE A 106 -16.52 -1.72 3.55
N PRO A 107 -17.57 -2.46 3.97
CA PRO A 107 -18.11 -3.55 3.17
C PRO A 107 -18.97 -3.05 2.00
N ASN A 108 -19.04 -3.89 0.97
CA ASN A 108 -20.09 -3.95 -0.05
C ASN A 108 -20.37 -2.64 -0.81
N LEU A 109 -19.37 -2.16 -1.52
CA LEU A 109 -19.65 -1.27 -2.65
C LEU A 109 -20.04 -2.06 -3.88
N LEU A 110 -21.29 -1.91 -4.30
CA LEU A 110 -21.73 -2.36 -5.61
C LEU A 110 -21.10 -1.47 -6.68
N VAL A 111 -19.95 -1.92 -7.17
CA VAL A 111 -19.29 -1.38 -8.36
C VAL A 111 -20.08 -1.89 -9.56
N LYS A 112 -20.81 -1.00 -10.24
CA LYS A 112 -21.43 -1.33 -11.53
C LYS A 112 -20.34 -1.44 -12.59
N THR A 113 -20.52 -2.35 -13.55
CA THR A 113 -19.66 -2.47 -14.73
C THR A 113 -19.54 -1.11 -15.44
N GLY A 114 -18.32 -0.62 -15.61
CA GLY A 114 -18.01 0.72 -16.15
C GLY A 114 -17.23 1.60 -15.18
N ASP A 115 -17.22 2.92 -15.44
CA ASP A 115 -16.44 3.91 -14.68
C ASP A 115 -17.08 4.22 -13.31
N SER A 116 -16.83 3.36 -12.32
CA SER A 116 -17.10 3.69 -10.92
C SER A 116 -15.91 4.44 -10.32
N LYS A 117 -15.95 5.77 -10.37
CA LYS A 117 -14.95 6.63 -9.72
C LYS A 117 -15.28 6.81 -8.24
N PHE A 118 -14.26 6.65 -7.41
CA PHE A 118 -14.31 6.94 -5.98
C PHE A 118 -13.44 8.14 -5.66
N ASN A 119 -13.99 9.08 -4.91
CA ASN A 119 -13.23 10.18 -4.35
C ASN A 119 -12.81 9.83 -2.93
N VAL A 120 -11.50 9.90 -2.70
CA VAL A 120 -10.90 9.73 -1.37
C VAL A 120 -10.30 11.08 -0.99
N THR A 121 -10.70 11.60 0.17
CA THR A 121 -10.15 12.81 0.75
C THR A 121 -9.67 12.51 2.16
N VAL A 122 -8.42 12.86 2.43
CA VAL A 122 -7.80 12.68 3.75
C VAL A 122 -7.40 14.04 4.28
N SER A 123 -7.76 14.35 5.52
CA SER A 123 -7.42 15.61 6.19
C SER A 123 -7.02 15.37 7.63
N GLY A 124 -5.88 15.92 8.05
CA GLY A 124 -5.36 15.79 9.42
C GLY A 124 -3.87 15.49 9.45
N ARG A 125 -3.42 14.86 10.53
CA ARG A 125 -2.01 14.51 10.81
C ARG A 125 -1.87 13.00 11.04
N GLY A 126 -0.81 12.42 10.49
CA GLY A 126 -0.50 10.99 10.61
C GLY A 126 -0.30 10.32 9.25
N SER A 127 -0.27 8.99 9.25
CA SER A 127 -0.13 8.18 8.04
C SER A 127 -1.13 7.02 8.07
N VAL A 128 -1.65 6.67 6.89
CA VAL A 128 -2.65 5.61 6.74
C VAL A 128 -2.37 4.80 5.48
N VAL A 129 -2.64 3.49 5.56
CA VAL A 129 -2.64 2.61 4.39
C VAL A 129 -4.10 2.34 4.01
N LEU A 130 -4.46 2.73 2.79
CA LEU A 130 -5.75 2.38 2.18
C LEU A 130 -5.53 1.18 1.26
N LYS A 131 -6.24 0.07 1.53
CA LYS A 131 -6.27 -1.11 0.66
C LYS A 131 -7.63 -1.17 -0.05
N ILE A 132 -7.61 -1.32 -1.36
CA ILE A 132 -8.80 -1.51 -2.19
C ILE A 132 -8.65 -2.86 -2.88
N GLU A 133 -9.60 -3.77 -2.65
CA GLU A 133 -9.63 -5.10 -3.23
C GLU A 133 -10.93 -5.28 -4.02
N MET A 134 -10.82 -5.82 -5.24
CA MET A 134 -11.95 -6.08 -6.12
C MET A 134 -11.99 -7.56 -6.46
N PHE A 135 -13.11 -8.20 -6.15
CA PHE A 135 -13.38 -9.60 -6.48
C PHE A 135 -14.42 -9.64 -7.59
N TYR A 136 -14.13 -10.33 -8.69
CA TYR A 136 -15.04 -10.46 -9.82
C TYR A 136 -14.85 -11.82 -10.50
N ASN A 137 -15.92 -12.32 -11.12
CA ASN A 137 -15.87 -13.50 -11.96
C ASN A 137 -15.61 -13.07 -13.42
N ARG A 138 -14.70 -13.77 -14.10
CA ARG A 138 -14.49 -13.65 -15.55
C ARG A 138 -14.73 -14.99 -16.21
N LYS A 139 -15.12 -14.98 -17.49
CA LYS A 139 -15.09 -16.20 -18.30
C LYS A 139 -13.64 -16.67 -18.42
N ALA A 140 -13.42 -17.98 -18.36
CA ALA A 140 -12.14 -18.58 -18.70
C ALA A 140 -11.77 -18.17 -20.13
N ARG A 141 -10.48 -17.90 -20.38
CA ARG A 141 -10.00 -17.72 -21.75
C ARG A 141 -9.84 -19.09 -22.41
N ASP A 142 -10.02 -19.14 -23.72
CA ASP A 142 -9.91 -20.38 -24.50
C ASP A 142 -8.51 -21.02 -24.45
N ASP A 143 -7.46 -20.26 -24.08
CA ASP A 143 -6.08 -20.75 -23.91
C ASP A 143 -5.76 -21.26 -22.49
N GLU A 144 -6.71 -21.21 -21.57
CA GLU A 144 -6.59 -21.76 -20.21
C GLU A 144 -7.33 -23.12 -20.07
N ILE A 145 -7.80 -23.72 -21.18
CA ILE A 145 -8.55 -24.99 -21.24
C ILE A 145 -7.77 -26.06 -22.00
#